data_AF-A0A7W9U6J2-F1
#
_entry.id   AF-A0A7W9U6J2-F1
#
_cell.length_a   1.000
_cell.length_b   1.000
_cell.length_c   1.000
_cell.angle_alpha   90.00
_cell.angle_beta   90.00
_cell.angle_gamma   90.00
#
_symmetry.space_group_name_H-M   'P 1'
#
loop_
_entity.id
_entity.type
_entity.pdbx_description
1 polymer ?
#
loop_
_entity_poly.entity_id
_entity_poly.type
_entity_poly.pdbx_seq_one_letter_code
_entity_poly.pdbx_strand_id
1 'polypeptide(L)'
;MHRSTTSVAQSVENIEIVFYKQILDHRGFPHRCELMRIPKKAANVDGAIADAILEFETSQQVNDWSIAADCYDVQQRCAVY
;
A
#
# COMPACT_ATOMS: atom_id res chain seq x y z
N MET A 1 -8.48 28.03 -29.98
CA MET A 1 -7.42 26.99 -30.09
C MET A 1 -6.19 27.61 -29.44
N HIS A 2 -5.54 27.10 -28.38
CA HIS A 2 -5.33 25.73 -27.93
C HIS A 2 -5.37 25.63 -26.39
N ARG A 3 -5.81 24.48 -25.91
CA ARG A 3 -5.88 24.05 -24.51
C ARG A 3 -4.47 23.92 -23.94
N SER A 4 -4.15 24.67 -22.88
CA SER A 4 -2.93 24.47 -22.10
C SER A 4 -3.05 23.16 -21.32
N THR A 5 -2.55 22.07 -21.90
CA THR A 5 -2.27 20.84 -21.15
C THR A 5 -1.02 21.09 -20.33
N THR A 6 -1.21 21.50 -19.07
CA THR A 6 -0.16 21.39 -18.06
C THR A 6 0.10 19.90 -17.88
N SER A 7 1.09 19.39 -18.61
CA SER A 7 1.69 18.08 -18.39
C SER A 7 2.42 18.16 -17.06
N VAL A 8 1.70 17.84 -15.98
CA VAL A 8 2.32 17.64 -14.68
C VAL A 8 3.20 16.40 -14.84
N ALA A 9 4.51 16.59 -14.85
CA ALA A 9 5.47 15.50 -14.84
C ALA A 9 5.14 14.61 -13.65
N GLN A 10 4.56 13.44 -13.91
CA GLN A 10 4.31 12.41 -12.91
C GLN A 10 5.67 11.95 -12.38
N SER A 11 6.08 12.49 -11.23
CA SER A 11 7.25 11.99 -10.51
C SER A 11 6.92 10.59 -10.03
N VAL A 12 7.64 9.60 -10.56
CA VAL A 12 7.49 8.21 -10.13
C VAL A 12 8.07 8.09 -8.73
N GLU A 13 7.21 7.79 -7.76
CA GLU A 13 7.57 7.70 -6.34
C GLU A 13 7.82 6.25 -5.94
N ASN A 14 8.66 6.06 -4.92
CA ASN A 14 8.80 4.78 -4.23
C ASN A 14 7.79 4.75 -3.09
N ILE A 15 6.74 3.95 -3.27
CA ILE A 15 5.63 3.82 -2.33
C ILE A 15 5.69 2.41 -1.74
N GLU A 16 5.62 2.30 -0.42
CA GLU A 16 5.49 1.01 0.26
C GLU A 16 4.08 0.88 0.82
N ILE A 17 3.42 -0.23 0.52
CA ILE A 17 2.12 -0.58 1.10
C ILE A 17 2.36 -1.69 2.10
N VAL A 18 1.98 -1.47 3.36
CA VAL A 18 2.22 -2.41 4.46
C VAL A 18 0.88 -2.88 5.02
N PHE A 19 0.59 -4.16 4.89
CA PHE A 19 -0.62 -4.79 5.43
C PHE A 19 -0.39 -5.23 6.87
N TYR A 20 -1.39 -5.00 7.74
CA TYR A 20 -1.31 -5.34 9.16
C TYR A 20 -2.51 -6.17 9.62
N LYS A 21 -2.24 -7.05 10.59
CA LYS A 21 -3.27 -7.65 11.45
C LYS A 21 -3.21 -7.03 12.84
N GLN A 22 -4.37 -6.71 13.40
CA GLN A 22 -4.50 -6.40 14.80
C GLN A 22 -4.64 -7.69 15.60
N ILE A 23 -3.76 -7.89 16.56
CA ILE A 23 -3.86 -8.96 17.55
C ILE A 23 -3.95 -8.34 18.95
N LEU A 24 -4.62 -9.04 19.86
CA LEU A 24 -4.67 -8.64 21.26
C LEU A 24 -3.63 -9.42 22.05
N ASP A 25 -2.91 -8.76 22.95
CA ASP A 25 -2.08 -9.47 23.92
C ASP A 25 -2.92 -10.10 25.05
N HIS A 26 -2.23 -10.78 25.97
CA HIS A 26 -2.86 -11.42 27.14
C HIS A 26 -3.59 -10.45 28.09
N ARG A 27 -3.39 -9.13 27.95
CA ARG A 27 -4.07 -8.09 28.72
C ARG A 27 -5.16 -7.39 27.91
N GLY A 28 -5.38 -7.80 26.66
CA GLY A 28 -6.36 -7.20 25.76
C GLY A 28 -5.88 -5.93 25.07
N PHE A 29 -4.59 -5.59 25.11
CA PHE A 29 -4.08 -4.42 24.39
C PHE A 29 -3.86 -4.75 22.91
N PRO A 30 -4.24 -3.85 21.98
CA PRO A 30 -4.06 -4.06 20.55
C PRO A 30 -2.60 -3.87 20.13
N HIS A 31 -2.11 -4.79 19.31
CA HIS A 31 -0.81 -4.75 18.65
C HIS A 31 -1.02 -4.89 17.14
N ARG A 32 -0.24 -4.17 16.33
CA ARG A 32 -0.23 -4.31 14.87
C ARG A 32 0.93 -5.21 14.46
N CYS A 33 0.62 -6.36 13.88
CA CYS A 33 1.58 -7.25 13.26
C CYS A 33 1.64 -6.97 11.76
N GLU A 34 2.82 -6.62 11.25
CA GLU A 34 3.05 -6.54 9.81
C GLU A 34 2.89 -7.94 9.19
N LEU A 35 2.02 -8.06 8.20
CA LEU A 35 1.79 -9.29 7.46
C LEU A 35 2.62 -9.34 6.18
N MET A 36 2.64 -8.23 5.44
CA MET A 36 3.33 -8.12 4.17
C MET A 36 3.62 -6.65 3.84
N ARG A 37 4.78 -6.40 3.27
CA ARG A 37 5.19 -5.10 2.74
C ARG A 37 5.51 -5.22 1.27
N ILE A 38 4.86 -4.37 0.48
CA ILE A 38 4.91 -4.42 -0.98
C ILE A 38 5.47 -3.09 -1.48
N PRO A 39 6.74 -3.07 -1.95
CA PRO A 39 7.29 -1.88 -2.59
C PRO A 39 6.73 -1.73 -3.99
N LYS A 40 6.21 -0.55 -4.30
CA LYS A 40 5.71 -0.16 -5.62
C LYS A 40 6.44 1.08 -6.10
N LYS A 41 6.70 1.10 -7.40
CA LYS A 41 7.21 2.26 -8.11
C LYS A 41 6.10 2.77 -9.03
N ALA A 42 5.38 3.80 -8.61
CA ALA A 42 4.16 4.25 -9.28
C ALA A 42 4.08 5.77 -9.39
N ALA A 43 3.37 6.22 -10.43
CA ALA A 43 3.09 7.64 -10.68
C ALA A 43 1.90 8.17 -9.85
N ASN A 44 1.12 7.28 -9.24
CA ASN A 44 0.00 7.62 -8.37
C ASN A 44 -0.11 6.59 -7.24
N VAL A 45 -0.64 7.04 -6.10
CA VAL A 45 -0.80 6.22 -4.89
C VAL A 45 -1.93 5.20 -5.06
N ASP A 46 -3.07 5.61 -5.64
CA ASP A 46 -4.25 4.74 -5.76
C ASP A 46 -3.98 3.48 -6.60
N GLY A 47 -3.24 3.61 -7.70
CA GLY A 47 -2.81 2.48 -8.52
C GLY A 47 -1.81 1.59 -7.79
N ALA A 48 -0.88 2.19 -7.03
CA ALA A 48 0.04 1.41 -6.18
C ALA A 48 -0.71 0.60 -5.12
N ILE A 49 -1.75 1.18 -4.51
CA ILE A 49 -2.62 0.49 -3.55
C ILE A 49 -3.36 -0.67 -4.24
N ALA A 50 -4.01 -0.43 -5.37
CA ALA A 50 -4.76 -1.47 -6.09
C ALA A 50 -3.85 -2.64 -6.50
N ASP A 51 -2.67 -2.34 -7.04
CA ASP A 51 -1.68 -3.36 -7.42
C ASP A 51 -1.12 -4.12 -6.20
N ALA A 52 -1.01 -3.46 -5.04
CA ALA A 52 -0.56 -4.09 -3.81
C ALA A 52 -1.65 -4.98 -3.20
N ILE A 53 -2.93 -4.57 -3.26
CA ILE A 53 -4.07 -5.40 -2.83
C ILE A 53 -4.11 -6.69 -3.65
N LEU A 54 -4.04 -6.60 -4.97
CA LEU A 54 -4.07 -7.78 -5.83
C LEU A 54 -2.89 -8.72 -5.55
N GLU A 55 -1.70 -8.17 -5.35
CA GLU A 55 -0.50 -8.95 -5.01
C GLU A 55 -0.62 -9.62 -3.64
N PHE A 56 -1.16 -8.92 -2.64
CA PHE A 56 -1.44 -9.47 -1.32
C PHE A 56 -2.46 -10.61 -1.40
N GLU A 57 -3.59 -10.39 -2.07
CA GLU A 57 -4.65 -11.39 -2.27
C GLU A 57 -4.11 -12.65 -2.93
N THR A 58 -3.35 -12.49 -4.01
CA THR A 58 -2.71 -13.61 -4.71
C THR A 58 -1.73 -14.36 -3.81
N SER A 59 -0.90 -13.63 -3.05
CA SER A 59 0.13 -14.23 -2.18
C SER A 59 -0.48 -14.96 -0.98
N GLN A 60 -1.57 -14.42 -0.42
CA GLN A 60 -2.29 -15.00 0.71
C GLN A 60 -3.36 -16.01 0.27
N GLN A 61 -3.58 -16.19 -1.04
CA GLN A 61 -4.61 -17.05 -1.62
C GLN A 61 -6.03 -16.71 -1.12
N VAL A 62 -6.33 -15.42 -1.01
CA VAL A 62 -7.65 -14.90 -0.64
C VAL A 62 -8.20 -14.02 -1.75
N ASN A 63 -9.52 -13.93 -1.87
CA ASN A 63 -10.19 -13.10 -2.89
C ASN A 63 -10.58 -11.71 -2.37
N ASP A 64 -10.34 -11.45 -1.09
CA ASP A 64 -10.58 -10.16 -0.44
C ASP A 64 -9.51 -10.02 0.64
N TRP A 65 -8.64 -9.03 0.46
CA TRP A 65 -7.53 -8.76 1.39
C TRP A 65 -8.00 -8.58 2.85
N SER A 66 -9.22 -8.05 3.06
CA SER A 66 -9.77 -7.74 4.38
C SER A 66 -10.07 -8.99 5.22
N ILE A 67 -10.10 -10.17 4.60
CA ILE A 67 -10.19 -11.45 5.31
C ILE A 67 -8.89 -11.73 6.08
N ALA A 68 -7.74 -11.42 5.48
CA ALA A 68 -6.43 -11.76 6.01
C ALA A 68 -5.76 -10.60 6.77
N ALA A 69 -6.03 -9.35 6.40
CA ALA A 69 -5.51 -8.16 7.09
C ALA A 69 -6.65 -7.25 7.56
N ASP A 70 -6.40 -6.46 8.61
CA ASP A 70 -7.41 -5.54 9.15
C ASP A 70 -7.25 -4.12 8.58
N CYS A 71 -6.03 -3.77 8.16
CA CYS A 71 -5.72 -2.48 7.54
C CYS A 71 -4.42 -2.53 6.75
N TYR A 72 -4.13 -1.46 6.02
CA TYR A 72 -2.82 -1.21 5.42
C TYR A 72 -2.40 0.24 5.66
N ASP A 73 -1.08 0.49 5.69
CA ASP A 73 -0.51 1.83 5.65
C ASP A 73 0.21 2.06 4.33
N VAL A 74 0.19 3.31 3.85
CA VAL A 74 0.95 3.75 2.68
C VAL A 74 2.11 4.62 3.16
N GLN A 75 3.34 4.21 2.84
CA GLN A 75 4.56 4.91 3.23
C GLN A 75 5.29 5.37 1.97
N GLN A 76 5.43 6.69 1.78
CA GLN A 76 6.27 7.23 0.72
C GLN A 76 7.73 7.26 1.19
N ARG A 77 8.62 6.60 0.45
CA ARG A 77 10.06 6.79 0.63
C ARG A 77 10.50 7.95 -0.27
N CYS A 78 10.82 9.08 0.36
CA CYS A 78 11.63 10.11 -0.27
C CYS A 78 12.96 9.48 -0.69
N ALA A 79 13.24 9.44 -2.00
CA ALA A 79 14.57 9.13 -2.48
C ALA A 79 15.49 10.30 -2.11
N VAL A 80 16.22 10.18 -1.02
CA VAL A 80 17.29 11.11 -0.69
C VAL A 80 18.42 10.82 -1.69
N TYR A 81 18.59 11.72 -2.66
CA TYR A 81 19.72 11.73 -3.59
C TYR A 81 20.83 12.65 -3.05
#